data_AF-E1ZBY9-F1
#
_entry.id   AF-E1ZBY9-F1
#
_cell.length_a   1.000
_cell.length_b   1.000
_cell.length_c   1.000
_cell.angle_alpha   90.00
_cell.angle_beta   90.00
_cell.angle_gamma   90.00
#
_symmetry.space_group_name_H-M   'P 1'
#
loop_
_entity.id
_entity.type
_entity.pdbx_description
1 polymer ?
#
loop_
_entity_poly.entity_id
_entity_poly.type
_entity_poly.pdbx_seq_one_letter_code
_entity_poly.pdbx_strand_id
1 'polypeptide(L)'
;MLQQGQGLTALGKSWRPTTPALLGSHRQLSSSSSSSSSSSSSDAAPRYRGSSFVRAPLVSPYKRAAECRRCGGAGSVACGTCGGTGRLARGGYQKKNPVNAAKVIGSKWTAMERTFGWRHFRVLQKRGQGKGTFVLMSATCDESAQFWVNLQNLRERDRWASGWLQKTEMQALQQQRQQAAAAADEGVAAPRPGVAPQGTGCKACGASGSLPCPLCSLAGQVVEL
;
A
#
# COMPACT_ATOMS: atom_id res chain seq x y z
N MET A 1 47.89 -32.42 3.23
CA MET A 1 48.30 -31.00 3.34
C MET A 1 47.33 -30.30 4.26
N LEU A 2 47.80 -29.99 5.47
CA LEU A 2 47.12 -29.18 6.47
C LEU A 2 47.11 -27.71 6.00
N GLN A 3 45.98 -27.03 6.14
CA GLN A 3 46.04 -25.60 6.45
C GLN A 3 44.88 -25.21 7.36
N GLN A 4 45.24 -25.07 8.63
CA GLN A 4 44.49 -24.34 9.65
C GLN A 4 44.68 -22.84 9.39
N GLY A 5 43.62 -22.05 9.57
CA GLY A 5 43.65 -20.61 9.60
C GLY A 5 42.81 -20.09 10.76
N GLN A 6 43.50 -19.76 11.85
CA GLN A 6 43.01 -19.01 13.02
C GLN A 6 42.53 -17.62 12.54
N GLY A 7 41.46 -17.01 13.04
CA GLY A 7 41.27 -16.53 14.41
C GLY A 7 41.28 -15.01 14.39
N LEU A 8 40.14 -14.35 14.65
CA LEU A 8 40.10 -12.94 15.05
C LEU A 8 38.98 -12.71 16.07
N THR A 9 39.43 -12.33 17.25
CA THR A 9 38.70 -11.92 18.44
C THR A 9 38.30 -10.44 18.36
N ALA A 10 37.22 -10.14 19.08
CA ALA A 10 36.89 -8.88 19.76
C ALA A 10 36.71 -7.61 18.92
N LEU A 11 35.54 -6.98 19.07
CA LEU A 11 35.43 -5.67 19.71
C LEU A 11 33.96 -5.41 20.06
N GLY A 12 33.67 -5.49 21.36
CA GLY A 12 32.41 -5.03 21.92
C GLY A 12 32.28 -3.51 21.76
N LYS A 13 31.19 -3.08 21.14
CA LYS A 13 30.75 -1.68 21.19
C LYS A 13 29.44 -1.64 21.95
N SER A 14 29.55 -1.20 23.21
CA SER A 14 28.42 -0.85 24.06
C SER A 14 27.72 0.37 23.47
N TRP A 15 26.43 0.24 23.20
CA TRP A 15 25.58 1.36 22.80
C TRP A 15 24.85 1.87 24.04
N ARG A 16 25.09 3.14 24.41
CA ARG A 16 24.29 3.86 25.42
C ARG A 16 23.13 4.57 24.72
N PRO A 17 21.90 4.55 25.28
CA PRO A 17 20.79 5.32 24.76
C PRO A 17 20.81 6.75 25.33
N THR A 18 20.66 7.76 24.47
CA THR A 18 20.41 9.14 24.87
C THR A 18 18.90 9.38 24.92
N THR A 19 18.39 9.73 26.10
CA THR A 19 17.01 10.17 26.38
C THR A 19 16.79 11.65 26.02
N PRO A 20 15.51 12.09 25.92
CA PRO A 20 15.11 13.22 25.09
C PRO A 20 15.10 14.56 25.83
N ALA A 21 15.27 15.65 25.07
CA ALA A 21 14.97 17.00 25.54
C ALA A 21 13.56 17.41 25.10
N LEU A 22 12.71 17.66 26.10
CA LEU A 22 11.48 18.44 26.05
C LEU A 22 11.82 19.93 26.01
N LEU A 23 11.14 20.69 25.15
CA LEU A 23 10.81 22.13 25.20
C LEU A 23 10.02 22.38 23.89
N GLY A 24 8.81 22.93 23.84
CA GLY A 24 8.22 23.99 24.64
C GLY A 24 7.83 25.12 23.67
N SER A 25 6.59 25.62 23.82
CA SER A 25 6.10 26.94 23.35
C SER A 25 5.36 27.06 22.01
N HIS A 26 4.02 27.03 22.14
CA HIS A 26 3.08 28.15 21.90
C HIS A 26 3.53 29.35 21.03
N ARG A 27 2.70 29.66 20.02
CA ARG A 27 2.20 31.00 19.55
C ARG A 27 1.98 30.96 18.04
N GLN A 28 1.06 31.68 17.43
CA GLN A 28 -0.17 32.38 17.79
C GLN A 28 -0.82 32.68 16.42
N LEU A 29 -2.14 32.68 16.36
CA LEU A 29 -2.90 33.12 15.18
C LEU A 29 -2.63 34.62 14.92
N SER A 30 -2.55 35.00 13.66
CA SER A 30 -2.80 36.38 13.23
C SER A 30 -3.50 36.37 11.87
N SER A 31 -4.79 36.66 11.94
CA SER A 31 -5.63 37.18 10.88
C SER A 31 -5.27 38.64 10.60
N SER A 32 -5.25 39.04 9.32
CA SER A 32 -5.25 40.46 8.93
C SER A 32 -6.13 40.63 7.70
N SER A 33 -7.35 41.07 7.95
CA SER A 33 -8.21 41.78 7.01
C SER A 33 -7.72 43.22 6.87
N SER A 34 -7.74 43.79 5.67
CA SER A 34 -7.82 45.24 5.44
C SER A 34 -8.36 45.52 4.05
N SER A 35 -9.42 46.29 4.04
CA SER A 35 -10.23 46.80 2.94
C SER A 35 -9.79 48.21 2.51
N SER A 36 -10.36 48.65 1.37
CA SER A 36 -10.71 50.06 0.98
C SER A 36 -9.54 51.02 0.68
N SER A 37 -9.58 51.97 -0.26
CA SER A 37 -10.60 52.52 -1.18
C SER A 37 -9.98 53.68 -2.00
N SER A 38 -10.50 53.95 -3.21
CA SER A 38 -10.69 55.27 -3.90
C SER A 38 -9.48 56.24 -4.11
N SER A 39 -9.33 57.05 -5.17
CA SER A 39 -10.31 57.81 -5.98
C SER A 39 -9.62 58.56 -7.16
N SER A 40 -10.39 58.79 -8.25
CA SER A 40 -10.47 59.99 -9.15
C SER A 40 -9.22 60.41 -9.98
N SER A 41 -9.29 60.91 -11.23
CA SER A 41 -10.27 61.79 -11.90
C SER A 41 -10.07 61.84 -13.44
N SER A 42 -11.13 62.21 -14.18
CA SER A 42 -11.22 62.96 -15.47
C SER A 42 -10.46 62.42 -16.71
N ASP A 43 -10.96 62.43 -17.94
CA ASP A 43 -11.70 63.48 -18.64
C ASP A 43 -12.26 63.00 -20.01
N ALA A 44 -13.24 63.76 -20.51
CA ALA A 44 -13.64 63.95 -21.92
C ALA A 44 -14.06 62.78 -22.84
N ALA A 45 -15.35 62.80 -23.22
CA ALA A 45 -15.91 62.12 -24.40
C ALA A 45 -15.45 62.76 -25.73
N PRO A 46 -15.59 62.06 -26.87
CA PRO A 46 -16.74 62.42 -27.70
C PRO A 46 -17.45 61.24 -28.39
N ARG A 47 -18.67 61.57 -28.82
CA ARG A 47 -19.66 60.75 -29.53
C ARG A 47 -19.18 60.44 -30.95
N TYR A 48 -19.31 59.20 -31.43
CA TYR A 48 -20.08 58.90 -32.66
C TYR A 48 -20.19 57.40 -32.98
N ARG A 49 -21.28 57.10 -33.68
CA ARG A 49 -21.57 55.93 -34.53
C ARG A 49 -21.91 54.60 -33.85
N GLY A 50 -23.21 54.34 -33.88
CA GLY A 50 -23.80 53.05 -33.63
C GLY A 50 -23.19 51.97 -34.50
N SER A 51 -22.77 50.91 -33.81
CA SER A 51 -22.91 49.55 -34.28
C SER A 51 -23.60 48.83 -33.14
N SER A 52 -24.80 48.33 -33.42
CA SER A 52 -25.57 47.44 -32.54
C SER A 52 -24.82 46.12 -32.39
N PHE A 53 -23.74 46.14 -31.62
CA PHE A 53 -23.22 44.95 -30.96
C PHE A 53 -24.16 44.67 -29.80
N VAL A 54 -25.11 43.79 -30.03
CA VAL A 54 -25.78 43.06 -28.95
C VAL A 54 -24.66 42.41 -28.16
N ARG A 55 -24.22 43.03 -27.06
CA ARG A 55 -23.48 42.34 -26.01
C ARG A 55 -24.46 41.31 -25.48
N ALA A 56 -24.38 40.11 -26.04
CA ALA A 56 -24.93 38.94 -25.40
C ALA A 56 -24.48 39.03 -23.93
N PRO A 57 -25.40 38.97 -22.96
CA PRO A 57 -24.96 38.83 -21.58
C PRO A 57 -24.06 37.61 -21.56
N LEU A 58 -22.83 37.76 -21.08
CA LEU A 58 -22.01 36.64 -20.64
C LEU A 58 -22.71 36.05 -19.41
N VAL A 59 -23.90 35.49 -19.60
CA VAL A 59 -24.42 34.44 -18.74
C VAL A 59 -23.43 33.32 -18.97
N SER A 60 -22.43 33.24 -18.09
CA SER A 60 -21.53 32.09 -17.99
C SER A 60 -22.43 30.87 -17.93
N PRO A 61 -22.55 30.08 -19.02
CA PRO A 61 -23.55 29.05 -19.08
C PRO A 61 -22.99 27.90 -18.26
N TYR A 62 -23.47 27.84 -17.02
CA TYR A 62 -23.27 26.75 -16.07
C TYR A 62 -21.83 26.61 -15.58
N LYS A 63 -21.65 26.93 -14.28
CA LYS A 63 -20.90 26.05 -13.38
C LYS A 63 -21.27 24.62 -13.79
N ARG A 64 -20.44 23.93 -14.59
CA ARG A 64 -20.57 22.50 -14.77
C ARG A 64 -20.62 21.96 -13.36
N ALA A 65 -21.75 21.32 -12.99
CA ALA A 65 -21.94 20.74 -11.67
C ALA A 65 -20.62 20.06 -11.31
N ALA A 66 -19.93 20.58 -10.30
CA ALA A 66 -18.53 20.25 -10.09
C ALA A 66 -18.46 18.74 -9.89
N GLU A 67 -18.03 18.03 -10.94
CA GLU A 67 -17.97 16.58 -10.92
C GLU A 67 -17.10 16.18 -9.73
N CYS A 68 -17.57 15.21 -8.95
CA CYS A 68 -16.84 14.83 -7.75
C CYS A 68 -15.40 14.44 -8.14
N ARG A 69 -14.41 15.21 -7.67
CA ARG A 69 -12.98 15.00 -8.00
C ARG A 69 -12.46 13.60 -7.63
N ARG A 70 -13.17 12.88 -6.77
CA ARG A 70 -12.81 11.54 -6.32
C ARG A 70 -13.31 10.42 -7.25
N CYS A 71 -14.49 10.60 -7.86
CA CYS A 71 -15.10 9.59 -8.73
C CYS A 71 -15.33 10.06 -10.17
N GLY A 72 -14.97 11.30 -10.52
CA GLY A 72 -15.19 11.89 -11.85
C GLY A 72 -16.65 11.89 -12.28
N GLY A 73 -17.58 12.05 -11.33
CA GLY A 73 -19.03 11.99 -11.63
C GLY A 73 -19.64 10.59 -11.72
N ALA A 74 -18.87 9.51 -11.59
CA ALA A 74 -19.38 8.13 -11.70
C ALA A 74 -20.28 7.65 -10.53
N GLY A 75 -20.40 8.43 -9.45
CA GLY A 75 -21.16 8.06 -8.24
C GLY A 75 -20.61 6.87 -7.46
N SER A 76 -19.58 6.20 -7.96
CA SER A 76 -18.93 5.05 -7.36
C SER A 76 -17.42 5.09 -7.57
N VAL A 77 -16.69 4.46 -6.66
CA VAL A 77 -15.23 4.32 -6.72
C VAL A 77 -14.86 2.84 -6.69
N ALA A 78 -13.76 2.48 -7.35
CA ALA A 78 -13.22 1.13 -7.28
C ALA A 78 -12.97 0.75 -5.81
N CYS A 79 -13.38 -0.46 -5.42
CA CYS A 79 -13.19 -0.94 -4.06
C CYS A 79 -11.69 -1.06 -3.77
N GLY A 80 -11.17 -0.29 -2.81
CA GLY A 80 -9.74 -0.29 -2.47
C GLY A 80 -9.23 -1.64 -1.94
N THR A 81 -10.11 -2.51 -1.41
CA THR A 81 -9.72 -3.82 -0.86
C THR A 81 -9.35 -4.82 -1.97
N CYS A 82 -10.14 -4.84 -3.04
CA CYS A 82 -9.96 -5.74 -4.20
C CYS A 82 -9.44 -5.02 -5.46
N GLY A 83 -9.27 -3.70 -5.42
CA GLY A 83 -8.80 -2.90 -6.55
C GLY A 83 -9.77 -2.86 -7.73
N GLY A 84 -11.08 -2.95 -7.51
CA GLY A 84 -12.07 -2.95 -8.60
C GLY A 84 -12.54 -4.33 -9.08
N THR A 85 -11.87 -5.41 -8.68
CA THR A 85 -12.10 -6.75 -9.25
C THR A 85 -13.28 -7.52 -8.64
N GLY A 86 -13.84 -7.04 -7.52
CA GLY A 86 -14.88 -7.75 -6.77
C GLY A 86 -14.40 -9.01 -6.02
N ARG A 87 -13.16 -9.44 -6.22
CA ARG A 87 -12.60 -10.65 -5.58
C ARG A 87 -11.24 -10.36 -4.96
N LEU A 88 -10.91 -11.10 -3.90
CA LEU A 88 -9.61 -10.95 -3.26
C LEU A 88 -8.62 -11.95 -3.83
N ALA A 89 -7.37 -11.52 -3.95
CA ALA A 89 -6.24 -12.38 -4.28
C ALA A 89 -6.07 -13.51 -3.23
N ARG A 90 -5.20 -14.48 -3.54
CA ARG A 90 -4.90 -15.62 -2.66
C ARG A 90 -4.59 -15.17 -1.23
N GLY A 91 -5.26 -15.79 -0.26
CA GLY A 91 -5.21 -15.38 1.16
C GLY A 91 -6.36 -14.46 1.58
N GLY A 92 -7.19 -14.00 0.64
CA GLY A 92 -8.37 -13.19 0.90
C GLY A 92 -8.00 -11.91 1.63
N TYR A 93 -8.55 -11.73 2.82
CA TYR A 93 -8.26 -10.59 3.69
C TYR A 93 -6.89 -10.66 4.35
N GLN A 94 -6.34 -11.86 4.50
CA GLN A 94 -4.99 -12.03 5.01
C GLN A 94 -4.05 -12.07 3.82
N LYS A 95 -3.53 -10.92 3.39
CA LYS A 95 -2.50 -10.87 2.33
C LYS A 95 -1.10 -11.23 2.85
N LYS A 96 -0.92 -11.24 4.16
CA LYS A 96 0.36 -11.42 4.86
C LYS A 96 0.31 -12.60 5.82
N ASN A 97 1.45 -13.22 6.10
CA ASN A 97 1.53 -14.25 7.14
C ASN A 97 1.23 -13.65 8.52
N PRO A 98 0.38 -14.29 9.33
CA PRO A 98 0.22 -13.90 10.72
C PRO A 98 1.51 -14.24 11.49
N VAL A 99 2.27 -13.21 11.86
CA VAL A 99 3.50 -13.36 12.64
C VAL A 99 3.31 -12.70 14.00
N ASN A 100 3.29 -13.52 15.05
CA ASN A 100 3.27 -13.04 16.43
C ASN A 100 4.69 -13.07 17.02
N ALA A 101 5.25 -11.89 17.29
CA ALA A 101 6.61 -11.74 17.83
C ALA A 101 6.81 -12.41 19.21
N ALA A 102 5.75 -12.63 19.98
CA ALA A 102 5.82 -13.32 21.27
C ALA A 102 6.00 -14.83 21.09
N LYS A 103 5.34 -15.43 20.09
CA LYS A 103 5.31 -16.89 19.83
C LYS A 103 6.15 -17.32 18.62
N VAL A 104 7.11 -16.50 18.19
CA VAL A 104 7.90 -16.77 16.98
C VAL A 104 9.03 -17.79 17.23
N ILE A 105 9.54 -17.90 18.45
CA ILE A 105 10.60 -18.88 18.77
C ILE A 105 10.04 -20.30 18.60
N GLY A 106 10.79 -21.19 17.93
CA GLY A 106 10.37 -22.55 17.60
C GLY A 106 9.41 -22.65 16.42
N SER A 107 8.97 -21.53 15.83
CA SER A 107 8.11 -21.56 14.65
C SER A 107 8.86 -22.06 13.41
N LYS A 108 8.11 -22.74 12.53
CA LYS A 108 8.59 -23.39 11.31
C LYS A 108 8.28 -22.51 10.11
N TRP A 109 9.22 -22.40 9.17
CA TRP A 109 9.12 -21.52 8.02
C TRP A 109 9.75 -22.15 6.79
N THR A 110 9.06 -22.01 5.67
CA THR A 110 9.57 -22.44 4.37
C THR A 110 9.91 -21.23 3.51
N ALA A 111 11.14 -21.16 3.00
CA ALA A 111 11.59 -20.15 2.06
C ALA A 111 11.13 -20.52 0.64
N MET A 112 10.45 -19.58 -0.01
CA MET A 112 9.95 -19.75 -1.38
C MET A 112 11.09 -19.74 -2.41
N GLU A 113 12.19 -19.07 -2.08
CA GLU A 113 13.48 -19.13 -2.76
C GLU A 113 14.49 -19.91 -1.91
N ARG A 114 15.50 -20.53 -2.53
CA ARG A 114 16.55 -21.21 -1.77
C ARG A 114 17.43 -20.17 -1.07
N THR A 115 17.56 -20.28 0.24
CA THR A 115 18.43 -19.43 1.04
C THR A 115 19.56 -20.28 1.60
N PHE A 116 20.82 -19.97 1.28
CA PHE A 116 21.98 -20.81 1.66
C PHE A 116 21.83 -22.28 1.22
N GLY A 117 21.19 -22.52 0.07
CA GLY A 117 20.89 -23.88 -0.43
C GLY A 117 19.69 -24.57 0.22
N TRP A 118 19.18 -24.05 1.33
CA TRP A 118 18.10 -24.64 2.12
C TRP A 118 16.75 -23.94 1.91
N ARG A 119 15.67 -24.62 2.29
CA ARG A 119 14.29 -24.08 2.23
C ARG A 119 13.56 -24.16 3.56
N HIS A 120 13.86 -25.14 4.40
CA HIS A 120 13.15 -25.38 5.65
C HIS A 120 13.95 -24.86 6.83
N PHE A 121 13.41 -23.84 7.51
CA PHE A 121 14.05 -23.17 8.62
C PHE A 121 13.18 -23.17 9.87
N ARG A 122 13.80 -23.30 11.04
CA ARG A 122 13.19 -23.08 12.35
C ARG A 122 13.76 -21.82 12.99
N VAL A 123 12.95 -21.11 13.76
CA VAL A 123 13.41 -19.94 14.51
C VAL A 123 14.00 -20.40 15.85
N LEU A 124 15.27 -20.09 16.09
CA LEU A 124 15.97 -20.44 17.34
C LEU A 124 15.86 -19.34 18.38
N GLN A 125 16.08 -18.10 17.97
CA GLN A 125 16.15 -16.96 18.88
C GLN A 125 15.55 -15.72 18.22
N LYS A 126 15.12 -14.76 19.05
CA LYS A 126 14.78 -13.41 18.61
C LYS A 126 15.62 -12.37 19.34
N ARG A 127 15.89 -11.25 18.69
CA ARG A 127 16.59 -10.08 19.25
C ARG A 127 15.90 -8.80 18.80
N GLY A 128 15.91 -7.79 19.66
CA GLY A 128 15.32 -6.48 19.39
C GLY A 128 13.88 -6.37 19.89
N GLN A 129 13.29 -5.18 19.69
CA GLN A 129 11.93 -4.85 20.12
C GLN A 129 11.16 -4.14 18.99
N GLY A 130 9.83 -4.35 18.97
CA GLY A 130 8.92 -3.70 18.04
C GLY A 130 9.21 -4.03 16.57
N LYS A 131 9.28 -3.00 15.73
CA LYS A 131 9.47 -3.11 14.27
C LYS A 131 10.88 -3.57 13.88
N GLY A 132 11.86 -3.39 14.76
CA GLY A 132 13.26 -3.82 14.57
C GLY A 132 13.55 -5.20 15.16
N THR A 133 12.55 -6.07 15.29
CA THR A 133 12.76 -7.43 15.79
C THR A 133 13.39 -8.29 14.70
N PHE A 134 14.52 -8.91 15.02
CA PHE A 134 15.19 -9.91 14.17
C PHE A 134 15.05 -11.29 14.79
N VAL A 135 15.02 -12.31 13.95
CA VAL A 135 14.99 -13.70 14.35
C VAL A 135 16.16 -14.46 13.73
N LEU A 136 16.80 -15.29 14.54
CA LEU A 136 17.82 -16.23 14.11
C LEU A 136 17.12 -17.47 13.57
N MET A 137 17.33 -17.74 12.29
CA MET A 137 16.83 -18.92 11.62
C MET A 137 17.95 -19.94 11.46
N SER A 138 17.62 -21.22 11.61
CA SER A 138 18.53 -22.34 11.38
C SER A 138 17.85 -23.32 10.44
N ALA A 139 18.61 -23.83 9.46
CA ALA A 139 18.07 -24.84 8.55
C ALA A 139 17.81 -26.15 9.34
N THR A 140 16.73 -26.84 8.98
CA THR A 140 16.33 -28.07 9.69
C THR A 140 17.24 -29.24 9.36
N CYS A 141 17.80 -29.24 8.15
CA CYS A 141 18.69 -30.29 7.67
C CYS A 141 20.17 -30.03 7.97
N ASP A 142 20.51 -28.80 8.37
CA ASP A 142 21.89 -28.37 8.63
C ASP A 142 21.90 -27.22 9.63
N GLU A 143 22.31 -27.53 10.86
CA GLU A 143 22.35 -26.54 11.95
C GLU A 143 23.46 -25.51 11.77
N SER A 144 24.44 -25.73 10.88
CA SER A 144 25.50 -24.76 10.59
C SER A 144 25.00 -23.58 9.74
N ALA A 145 23.96 -23.80 8.92
CA ALA A 145 23.32 -22.78 8.12
C ALA A 145 22.37 -21.94 8.99
N GLN A 146 22.92 -20.88 9.58
CA GLN A 146 22.17 -19.93 10.41
C GLN A 146 22.30 -18.50 9.91
N PHE A 147 21.21 -17.74 10.01
CA PHE A 147 21.23 -16.32 9.67
C PHE A 147 20.14 -15.54 10.39
N TRP A 148 20.36 -14.24 10.54
CA TRP A 148 19.38 -13.31 11.07
C TRP A 148 18.50 -12.75 9.96
N VAL A 149 17.19 -12.72 10.19
CA VAL A 149 16.23 -12.06 9.30
C VAL A 149 15.33 -11.13 10.11
N ASN A 150 14.95 -9.99 9.54
CA ASN A 150 13.97 -9.12 10.18
C ASN A 150 12.60 -9.80 10.16
N LEU A 151 11.91 -9.80 11.30
CA LEU A 151 10.60 -10.41 11.51
C LEU A 151 9.54 -9.93 10.52
N GLN A 152 9.64 -8.70 10.01
CA GLN A 152 8.73 -8.17 8.98
C GLN A 152 8.83 -8.95 7.67
N ASN A 153 10.01 -9.49 7.30
CA ASN A 153 10.14 -10.29 6.08
C ASN A 153 9.29 -11.57 6.16
N LEU A 154 9.17 -12.18 7.35
CA LEU A 154 8.35 -13.38 7.53
C LEU A 154 6.85 -13.12 7.28
N ARG A 155 6.41 -11.86 7.31
CA ARG A 155 5.03 -11.49 6.98
C ARG A 155 4.76 -11.54 5.47
N GLU A 156 5.79 -11.49 4.64
CA GLU A 156 5.65 -11.50 3.20
C GLU A 156 5.52 -12.92 2.66
N ARG A 157 4.35 -13.23 2.10
CA ARG A 157 4.04 -14.56 1.59
C ARG A 157 4.81 -14.95 0.34
N ASP A 158 5.32 -13.95 -0.38
CA ASP A 158 6.08 -14.16 -1.61
C ASP A 158 7.47 -14.73 -1.34
N ARG A 159 8.00 -14.46 -0.14
CA ARG A 159 9.33 -14.90 0.29
C ARG A 159 9.26 -16.05 1.27
N TRP A 160 8.25 -16.05 2.14
CA TRP A 160 8.14 -16.98 3.26
C TRP A 160 6.74 -17.59 3.35
N ALA A 161 6.67 -18.90 3.55
CA ALA A 161 5.46 -19.61 3.95
C ALA A 161 5.59 -20.04 5.42
N SER A 162 4.53 -19.85 6.21
CA SER A 162 4.47 -20.36 7.58
C SER A 162 4.26 -21.87 7.57
N GLY A 163 5.02 -22.59 8.39
CA GLY A 163 4.98 -24.06 8.45
C GLY A 163 5.88 -24.74 7.43
N TRP A 164 5.73 -26.06 7.34
CA TRP A 164 6.39 -26.87 6.33
C TRP A 164 5.54 -26.99 5.09
N LEU A 165 6.11 -26.58 3.97
CA LEU A 165 5.49 -26.70 2.67
C LEU A 165 6.22 -27.78 1.87
N GLN A 166 5.44 -28.66 1.21
CA GLN A 166 5.99 -29.70 0.36
C GLN A 166 6.46 -29.13 -0.98
N LYS A 167 7.30 -29.89 -1.69
CA LYS A 167 7.82 -29.48 -3.01
C LYS A 167 6.71 -29.24 -4.03
N THR A 168 5.70 -30.11 -4.04
CA THR A 168 4.53 -30.02 -4.92
C THR A 168 3.72 -28.75 -4.66
N GLU A 169 3.45 -28.46 -3.39
CA GLU A 169 2.74 -27.25 -2.97
C GLU A 169 3.51 -25.96 -3.31
N MET A 170 4.84 -25.96 -3.13
CA MET A 170 5.71 -24.85 -3.53
C MET A 170 5.66 -24.61 -5.04
N GLN A 171 5.68 -25.67 -5.85
CA GLN A 171 5.59 -25.57 -7.31
C GLN A 171 4.23 -25.05 -7.75
N ALA A 172 3.14 -25.56 -7.18
CA ALA A 172 1.79 -25.08 -7.46
C ALA A 172 1.64 -23.58 -7.14
N LEU A 173 2.21 -23.13 -6.03
CA LEU A 173 2.27 -21.72 -5.64
C LEU A 173 3.05 -20.86 -6.64
N GLN A 174 4.23 -21.32 -7.06
CA GLN A 174 5.07 -20.61 -8.03
C GLN A 174 4.40 -20.54 -9.41
N GLN A 175 3.79 -21.64 -9.86
CA GLN A 175 3.07 -21.70 -11.13
C GLN A 175 1.86 -20.76 -11.13
N GLN A 176 1.08 -20.75 -10.05
CA GLN A 176 -0.05 -19.82 -9.90
C GLN A 176 0.43 -18.36 -9.98
N ARG A 177 1.59 -18.04 -9.40
CA ARG A 177 2.18 -16.69 -9.47
C ARG A 177 2.62 -16.33 -10.89
N GLN A 178 3.26 -17.26 -11.60
CA GLN A 178 3.67 -17.05 -12.99
C GLN A 178 2.46 -16.84 -13.91
N GLN A 179 1.39 -17.62 -13.72
CA GLN A 179 0.13 -17.46 -14.45
C GLN A 179 -0.53 -16.11 -14.17
N ALA A 180 -0.56 -15.68 -12.90
CA ALA A 180 -1.10 -14.37 -12.53
C ALA A 180 -0.27 -13.20 -13.10
N ALA A 181 1.06 -13.35 -13.17
CA ALA A 181 1.94 -12.36 -13.78
C ALA A 181 1.75 -12.30 -15.31
N ALA A 182 1.68 -13.45 -15.99
CA ALA A 182 1.41 -13.51 -17.42
C ALA A 182 0.05 -12.90 -17.78
N ALA A 183 -0.99 -13.14 -16.98
CA ALA A 183 -2.30 -12.53 -17.18
C ALA A 183 -2.31 -11.00 -16.97
N ALA A 184 -1.35 -10.44 -16.23
CA ALA A 184 -1.26 -9.00 -16.00
C ALA A 184 -0.53 -8.26 -17.13
N ASP A 185 0.41 -8.92 -17.82
CA ASP A 185 1.20 -8.33 -18.92
C ASP A 185 0.41 -8.24 -20.24
N GLU A 186 -0.48 -9.20 -20.49
CA GLU A 186 -1.24 -9.22 -21.76
C GLU A 186 -2.39 -8.20 -21.83
N GLY A 187 -2.65 -7.35 -20.83
CA GLY A 187 -3.69 -6.30 -20.89
C GLY A 187 -5.12 -6.80 -21.23
N VAL A 188 -5.34 -8.12 -21.31
CA VAL A 188 -6.61 -8.72 -21.72
C VAL A 188 -7.56 -8.68 -20.54
N ALA A 189 -8.58 -7.84 -20.68
CA ALA A 189 -9.78 -7.89 -19.88
C ALA A 189 -10.40 -9.30 -19.91
N ALA A 190 -10.72 -9.78 -18.71
CA ALA A 190 -11.50 -10.98 -18.38
C ALA A 190 -10.83 -12.36 -18.61
N PRO A 191 -10.95 -13.27 -17.62
CA PRO A 191 -10.63 -14.68 -17.84
C PRO A 191 -11.55 -15.26 -18.91
N ARG A 192 -10.98 -16.08 -19.79
CA ARG A 192 -11.68 -16.93 -20.76
C ARG A 192 -12.91 -17.61 -20.12
N PRO A 193 -14.03 -17.75 -20.86
CA PRO A 193 -15.20 -18.47 -20.35
C PRO A 193 -14.80 -19.92 -20.06
N GLY A 194 -14.85 -20.32 -18.78
CA GLY A 194 -14.59 -21.69 -18.34
C GLY A 194 -13.60 -21.86 -17.19
N VAL A 195 -12.79 -20.83 -16.85
CA VAL A 195 -11.92 -20.89 -15.67
C VAL A 195 -12.41 -19.86 -14.66
N ALA A 196 -13.22 -20.30 -13.70
CA ALA A 196 -13.60 -19.48 -12.56
C ALA A 196 -12.33 -19.00 -11.84
N PRO A 197 -12.06 -17.69 -11.74
CA PRO A 197 -10.93 -17.20 -10.96
C PRO A 197 -11.18 -17.57 -9.50
N GLN A 198 -10.42 -18.55 -9.01
CA GLN A 198 -10.55 -19.07 -7.66
C GLN A 198 -10.10 -17.99 -6.66
N GLY A 199 -11.07 -17.31 -6.05
CA GLY A 199 -10.83 -16.26 -5.06
C GLY A 199 -12.09 -15.98 -4.25
N THR A 200 -11.91 -15.73 -2.95
CA THR A 200 -13.00 -15.36 -2.04
C THR A 200 -13.61 -14.04 -2.50
N GLY A 201 -14.94 -14.00 -2.59
CA GLY A 201 -15.67 -12.77 -2.90
C GLY A 201 -15.31 -11.66 -1.90
N CYS A 202 -15.08 -10.45 -2.40
CA CYS A 202 -14.77 -9.32 -1.54
C CYS A 202 -16.03 -8.92 -0.77
N LYS A 203 -16.11 -9.25 0.52
CA LYS A 203 -17.23 -8.86 1.41
C LYS A 203 -17.35 -7.33 1.54
N ALA A 204 -16.25 -6.59 1.37
CA ALA A 204 -16.28 -5.14 1.51
C ALA A 204 -17.17 -4.47 0.45
N CYS A 205 -17.22 -5.02 -0.76
CA CYS A 205 -18.07 -4.54 -1.85
C CYS A 205 -19.15 -5.56 -2.27
N GLY A 206 -19.41 -6.60 -1.48
CA GLY A 206 -20.36 -7.67 -1.88
C GLY A 206 -20.04 -8.31 -3.24
N ALA A 207 -18.76 -8.39 -3.60
CA ALA A 207 -18.26 -8.82 -4.91
C ALA A 207 -18.59 -7.95 -6.14
N SER A 208 -19.15 -6.74 -5.96
CA SER A 208 -19.40 -5.81 -7.06
C SER A 208 -18.13 -5.20 -7.67
N GLY A 209 -17.05 -5.11 -6.89
CA GLY A 209 -15.82 -4.41 -7.27
C GLY A 209 -15.88 -2.89 -7.09
N SER A 210 -17.05 -2.31 -6.85
CA SER A 210 -17.25 -0.87 -6.65
C SER A 210 -17.95 -0.56 -5.32
N LEU A 211 -17.67 0.63 -4.78
CA LEU A 211 -18.34 1.18 -3.61
C LEU A 211 -18.98 2.52 -3.98
N PRO A 212 -20.13 2.88 -3.39
CA PRO A 212 -20.69 4.22 -3.58
C PRO A 212 -19.67 5.27 -3.11
N CYS A 213 -19.60 6.38 -3.83
CA CYS A 213 -18.69 7.46 -3.46
C CYS A 213 -19.17 8.08 -2.12
N PRO A 214 -18.29 8.25 -1.12
CA PRO A 214 -18.70 8.80 0.17
C PRO A 214 -18.95 10.32 0.14
N LEU A 215 -18.64 11.00 -0.96
CA LEU A 215 -18.66 12.47 -1.07
C LEU A 215 -19.71 12.99 -2.07
N CYS A 216 -20.43 12.11 -2.76
CA CYS A 216 -21.46 12.50 -3.71
C CYS A 216 -22.56 11.43 -3.76
N SER A 217 -23.74 11.81 -4.23
CA SER A 217 -24.81 10.85 -4.50
C SER A 217 -24.37 9.86 -5.60
N LEU A 218 -25.16 8.78 -5.80
CA LEU A 218 -24.93 7.82 -6.89
C LEU A 218 -24.93 8.48 -8.29
N ALA A 219 -25.37 9.75 -8.40
CA ALA A 219 -25.32 10.56 -9.60
C ALA A 219 -24.06 11.45 -9.71
N GLY A 220 -23.07 11.30 -8.81
CA GLY A 220 -21.81 12.05 -8.91
C GLY A 220 -21.88 13.53 -8.50
N GLN A 221 -23.05 13.99 -8.03
CA GLN A 221 -23.27 15.36 -7.57
C GLN A 221 -22.84 15.51 -6.10
N VAL A 222 -21.95 16.47 -5.84
CA VAL A 222 -21.53 16.83 -4.48
C VAL A 222 -22.72 17.40 -3.74
N VAL A 223 -23.11 16.77 -2.64
CA VAL A 223 -24.13 17.31 -1.74
C VAL A 223 -23.44 18.43 -0.95
N GLU A 224 -23.73 19.69 -1.24
CA GLU A 224 -23.39 20.79 -0.33
C GLU A 224 -24.12 20.52 1.00
N LEU A 225 -23.37 20.39 2.08
CA LEU A 225 -23.88 20.39 3.47
C LEU A 225 -23.94 21.83 3.99
#